data_AF-A0A165FL14-F1
#
_entry.id   AF-A0A165FL14-F1
#
_cell.length_a   1.000
_cell.length_b   1.000
_cell.length_c   1.000
_cell.angle_alpha   90.00
_cell.angle_beta   90.00
_cell.angle_gamma   90.00
#
_symmetry.space_group_name_H-M   'P 1'
#
loop_
_entity.id
_entity.type
_entity.pdbx_description
1 polymer ?
#
loop_
_entity_poly.entity_id
_entity_poly.type
_entity_poly.pdbx_seq_one_letter_code
_entity_poly.pdbx_strand_id
1 'polypeptide(L)'
;MQLLPAFNDIILVLEENTDQIFFMNVTLLQSQCQLPYCGDIPPSPECAISDWTSFVRLADPPVLMPAPPSRIPILHSELCERAKLDRSHTAVALSLSPTLDITEVVPLAAVLLEYPIAYVPISSDQSSFLAGVPLDVYTCALVQPFRDDGRTAKVTQEHILMRFSCPCGIGQREAELSPSRTTERLKDRFGGRLSGAGCSDDLIVRHTMETHDRVSL
;
A
#
# COMPACT_ATOMS: atom_id res chain seq x y z
N MET A 1 -6.14 -20.25 -23.26
CA MET A 1 -5.52 -19.25 -22.37
C MET A 1 -5.36 -19.92 -21.02
N GLN A 2 -4.14 -20.26 -20.63
CA GLN A 2 -3.88 -21.02 -19.41
C GLN A 2 -3.81 -20.03 -18.25
N LEU A 3 -4.70 -20.15 -17.27
CA LEU A 3 -4.64 -19.33 -16.05
C LEU A 3 -3.36 -19.72 -15.30
N LEU A 4 -2.50 -18.74 -15.06
CA LEU A 4 -1.31 -18.92 -14.24
C LEU A 4 -1.79 -19.19 -12.80
N PRO A 5 -1.38 -20.30 -12.15
CA PRO A 5 -1.87 -20.66 -10.81
C PRO A 5 -1.67 -19.56 -9.76
N ALA A 6 -0.65 -18.71 -9.94
CA ALA A 6 -0.37 -17.55 -9.09
C ALA A 6 -1.51 -16.51 -9.05
N PHE A 7 -2.45 -16.54 -10.00
CA PHE A 7 -3.57 -15.61 -10.08
C PHE A 7 -4.90 -16.21 -9.57
N ASN A 8 -4.90 -17.45 -9.09
CA ASN A 8 -6.11 -18.10 -8.57
C ASN A 8 -6.67 -17.38 -7.33
N ASP A 9 -5.83 -16.63 -6.64
CA ASP A 9 -6.18 -15.88 -5.44
C ASP A 9 -6.25 -14.37 -5.70
N ILE A 10 -6.39 -13.93 -6.96
CA ILE A 10 -6.47 -12.50 -7.30
C ILE A 10 -7.92 -12.09 -7.58
N ILE A 11 -8.39 -11.03 -6.91
CA ILE A 11 -9.66 -10.35 -7.19
C ILE A 11 -9.42 -8.96 -7.78
N LEU A 12 -10.45 -8.41 -8.44
CA LEU A 12 -10.42 -7.08 -9.03
C LEU A 12 -11.35 -6.15 -8.24
N VAL A 13 -10.78 -5.21 -7.50
CA VAL A 13 -11.60 -4.16 -6.89
C VAL A 13 -11.77 -3.05 -7.91
N LEU A 14 -13.02 -2.77 -8.29
CA LEU A 14 -13.38 -1.73 -9.24
C LEU A 14 -14.03 -0.58 -8.49
N GLU A 15 -13.48 0.62 -8.63
CA GLU A 15 -14.15 1.84 -8.20
C GLU A 15 -14.75 2.51 -9.45
N GLU A 16 -16.08 2.51 -9.54
CA GLU A 16 -16.81 2.85 -10.77
C GLU A 16 -16.75 4.34 -11.13
N ASN A 17 -16.33 5.23 -10.23
CA ASN A 17 -16.36 6.68 -10.44
C ASN A 17 -15.01 7.26 -10.84
N THR A 18 -13.93 6.56 -10.51
CA THR A 18 -12.55 6.94 -10.77
C THR A 18 -11.91 6.10 -11.87
N ASP A 19 -12.63 5.10 -12.41
CA ASP A 19 -12.13 4.09 -13.35
C ASP A 19 -10.87 3.37 -12.81
N GLN A 20 -10.69 3.35 -11.48
CA GLN A 20 -9.55 2.70 -10.84
C GLN A 20 -9.81 1.22 -10.62
N ILE A 21 -8.79 0.42 -10.94
CA ILE A 21 -8.81 -1.04 -10.81
C ILE A 21 -7.64 -1.45 -9.93
N PHE A 22 -7.94 -2.19 -8.86
CA PHE A 22 -6.94 -2.77 -7.99
C PHE A 22 -6.92 -4.29 -8.14
N PHE A 23 -5.74 -4.85 -8.34
CA PHE A 23 -5.51 -6.29 -8.33
C PHE A 23 -5.09 -6.68 -6.92
N MET A 24 -5.92 -7.46 -6.23
CA MET A 24 -5.68 -7.81 -4.84
C MET A 24 -5.55 -9.30 -4.66
N ASN A 25 -4.52 -9.73 -3.93
CA ASN A 25 -4.42 -11.10 -3.47
C ASN A 25 -5.35 -11.32 -2.26
N VAL A 26 -6.34 -12.19 -2.43
CA VAL A 26 -7.37 -12.53 -1.43
C VAL A 26 -6.74 -13.10 -0.18
N THR A 27 -5.72 -13.95 -0.28
CA THR A 27 -5.03 -14.50 0.88
C THR A 27 -4.33 -13.40 1.68
N LEU A 28 -3.66 -12.46 1.01
CA LEU A 28 -3.06 -11.30 1.67
C LEU A 28 -4.11 -10.39 2.30
N LEU A 29 -5.18 -10.07 1.57
CA LEU A 29 -6.30 -9.29 2.09
C LEU A 29 -6.87 -9.96 3.35
N GLN A 30 -7.22 -11.24 3.28
CA GLN A 30 -7.75 -12.02 4.40
C GLN A 30 -6.80 -12.06 5.59
N SER A 31 -5.49 -12.17 5.36
CA SER A 31 -4.49 -12.15 6.44
C SER A 31 -4.47 -10.81 7.19
N GLN A 32 -4.76 -9.70 6.51
CA GLN A 32 -4.91 -8.39 7.14
C GLN A 32 -6.20 -8.32 7.98
N CYS A 33 -7.27 -9.01 7.55
CA CYS A 33 -8.54 -9.05 8.29
C CYS A 33 -8.51 -9.97 9.52
N GLN A 34 -7.53 -10.87 9.64
CA GLN A 34 -7.41 -11.86 10.72
C GLN A 34 -6.59 -11.36 11.92
N LEU A 35 -6.36 -10.05 12.03
CA LEU A 35 -5.70 -9.48 13.21
C LEU A 35 -6.38 -9.97 14.49
N PRO A 36 -5.61 -10.47 15.46
CA PRO A 36 -6.13 -11.30 16.54
C PRO A 36 -7.12 -10.51 17.39
N TYR A 37 -8.33 -11.05 17.47
CA TYR A 37 -9.36 -10.67 18.42
C TYR A 37 -8.79 -10.76 19.85
N CYS A 38 -8.45 -9.62 20.44
CA CYS A 38 -7.84 -9.57 21.76
C CYS A 38 -8.93 -9.59 22.85
N GLY A 39 -9.47 -10.77 23.16
CA GLY A 39 -10.34 -11.03 24.32
C GLY A 39 -11.83 -10.69 24.15
N ASP A 40 -12.64 -10.97 25.20
CA ASP A 40 -14.12 -10.89 25.27
C ASP A 40 -14.75 -9.49 25.00
N ILE A 41 -13.96 -8.53 24.54
CA ILE A 41 -14.44 -7.21 24.16
C ILE A 41 -14.90 -7.31 22.69
N PRO A 42 -16.15 -6.96 22.35
CA PRO A 42 -16.58 -6.90 20.96
C PRO A 42 -15.58 -6.09 20.14
N PRO A 43 -15.27 -6.53 18.90
CA PRO A 43 -14.20 -5.93 18.13
C PRO A 43 -14.60 -4.48 17.91
N SER A 44 -13.85 -3.55 18.51
CA SER A 44 -14.05 -2.16 18.18
C SER A 44 -13.67 -2.01 16.70
N PRO A 45 -14.50 -1.35 15.87
CA PRO A 45 -14.20 -1.13 14.45
C PRO A 45 -12.89 -0.35 14.22
N GLU A 46 -12.27 0.18 15.28
CA GLU A 46 -10.98 0.88 15.25
C GLU A 46 -9.77 -0.07 15.16
N CYS A 47 -9.90 -1.38 15.43
CA CYS A 47 -8.78 -2.34 15.47
C CYS A 47 -8.50 -3.09 14.14
N ALA A 48 -9.22 -2.81 13.04
CA ALA A 48 -9.17 -3.67 11.86
C ALA A 48 -8.02 -3.37 10.88
N ILE A 49 -7.40 -2.19 10.93
CA ILE A 49 -6.31 -1.84 10.02
C ILE A 49 -4.97 -2.16 10.67
N SER A 50 -4.12 -2.87 9.94
CA SER A 50 -2.73 -3.12 10.34
C SER A 50 -1.99 -1.82 10.65
N ASP A 51 -1.22 -1.80 11.76
CA ASP A 51 -0.27 -0.73 12.14
C ASP A 51 0.84 -0.46 11.10
N TRP A 52 0.72 -1.04 9.92
CA TRP A 52 1.59 -0.85 8.79
C TRP A 52 1.51 0.56 8.20
N THR A 53 0.29 1.05 7.98
CA THR A 53 0.04 2.28 7.22
C THR A 53 -0.20 3.45 8.15
N SER A 54 0.67 4.46 8.04
CA SER A 54 0.50 5.75 8.72
C SER A 54 -0.25 6.73 7.83
N PHE A 55 -1.21 7.46 8.40
CA PHE A 55 -2.08 8.35 7.64
C PHE A 55 -1.62 9.80 7.79
N VAL A 56 -1.37 10.46 6.67
CA VAL A 56 -0.88 11.85 6.64
C VAL A 56 -1.96 12.74 6.04
N ARG A 57 -2.53 13.62 6.86
CA ARG A 57 -3.48 14.64 6.40
C ARG A 57 -2.74 15.72 5.61
N LEU A 58 -3.24 16.01 4.42
CA LEU A 58 -2.67 17.00 3.48
C LEU A 58 -3.06 18.43 3.83
N ALA A 59 -2.91 18.81 5.11
CA ALA A 59 -2.97 20.19 5.56
C ALA A 59 -1.69 20.97 5.21
N ASP A 60 -1.69 22.26 5.46
CA ASP A 60 -0.51 23.10 5.37
C ASP A 60 -0.12 23.60 6.79
N PRO A 61 0.92 23.01 7.43
CA PRO A 61 1.77 21.92 6.94
C PRO A 61 1.10 20.53 7.04
N PRO A 62 1.63 19.48 6.38
CA PRO A 62 1.11 18.12 6.50
C PRO A 62 1.23 17.57 7.92
N VAL A 63 0.20 16.83 8.36
CA VAL A 63 0.06 16.36 9.74
C VAL A 63 -0.14 14.85 9.79
N LEU A 64 0.63 14.16 10.63
CA LEU A 64 0.38 12.75 10.92
C LEU A 64 -0.92 12.61 11.72
N MET A 65 -1.82 11.76 11.26
CA MET A 65 -3.07 11.45 11.96
C MET A 65 -2.82 10.38 13.03
N PRO A 66 -3.39 10.52 14.23
CA PRO A 66 -3.22 9.54 15.31
C PRO A 66 -3.97 8.22 15.05
N ALA A 67 -4.91 8.23 14.11
CA ALA A 67 -5.75 7.10 13.74
C ALA A 67 -6.12 7.18 12.25
N PRO A 68 -6.48 6.06 11.59
CA PRO A 68 -7.03 6.07 10.24
C PRO A 68 -8.32 6.91 10.15
N PRO A 69 -8.66 7.47 8.97
CA PRO A 69 -9.98 8.05 8.76
C PRO A 69 -11.06 6.99 9.02
N SER A 70 -12.13 7.37 9.71
CA SER A 70 -13.11 6.44 10.29
C SER A 70 -13.79 5.51 9.27
N ARG A 71 -13.91 5.93 8.00
CA ARG A 71 -14.48 5.09 6.94
C ARG A 71 -13.51 4.05 6.38
N ILE A 72 -12.19 4.23 6.49
CA ILE A 72 -11.21 3.29 5.92
C ILE A 72 -11.29 1.90 6.58
N PRO A 73 -11.35 1.77 7.93
CA PRO A 73 -11.49 0.44 8.55
C PRO A 73 -12.78 -0.26 8.17
N ILE A 74 -13.87 0.50 8.02
CA ILE A 74 -15.19 -0.02 7.62
C ILE A 74 -15.12 -0.55 6.20
N LEU A 75 -14.59 0.23 5.25
CA LEU A 75 -14.46 -0.16 3.85
C LEU A 75 -13.51 -1.36 3.68
N HIS A 76 -12.40 -1.39 4.42
CA HIS A 76 -11.48 -2.53 4.42
C HIS A 76 -12.16 -3.80 4.94
N SER A 77 -12.92 -3.71 6.04
CA SER A 77 -13.69 -4.83 6.59
C SER A 77 -14.80 -5.31 5.63
N GLU A 78 -15.51 -4.40 4.97
CA GLU A 78 -16.50 -4.75 3.95
C GLU A 78 -15.87 -5.48 2.77
N LEU A 79 -14.70 -5.02 2.28
CA LEU A 79 -13.93 -5.71 1.25
C LEU A 79 -13.50 -7.10 1.71
N CYS A 80 -13.02 -7.23 2.94
CA CYS A 80 -12.66 -8.50 3.56
C CYS A 80 -13.84 -9.49 3.56
N GLU A 81 -15.02 -9.07 4.03
CA GLU A 81 -16.20 -9.93 4.10
C GLU A 81 -16.70 -10.32 2.71
N ARG A 82 -16.71 -9.39 1.76
CA ARG A 82 -17.07 -9.70 0.36
C ARG A 82 -16.10 -10.70 -0.28
N ALA A 83 -14.80 -10.55 -0.04
CA ALA A 83 -13.78 -11.48 -0.53
C ALA A 83 -13.88 -12.88 0.11
N LYS A 84 -14.51 -13.02 1.28
CA LYS A 84 -14.77 -14.34 1.90
C LYS A 84 -16.01 -15.03 1.31
N LEU A 85 -17.03 -14.25 0.95
CA LEU A 85 -18.28 -14.75 0.41
C LEU A 85 -18.11 -15.28 -1.03
N ASP A 86 -17.28 -14.61 -1.82
CA ASP A 86 -17.01 -15.04 -3.18
C ASP A 86 -15.85 -16.04 -3.24
N ARG A 87 -16.21 -17.33 -3.12
CA ARG A 87 -15.27 -18.46 -3.28
C ARG A 87 -15.11 -18.90 -4.73
N SER A 88 -15.79 -18.25 -5.66
CA SER A 88 -15.55 -18.52 -7.07
C SER A 88 -14.23 -17.83 -7.41
N HIS A 89 -13.21 -18.60 -7.79
CA HIS A 89 -11.90 -18.10 -8.24
C HIS A 89 -11.99 -17.32 -9.58
N THR A 90 -13.13 -16.67 -9.82
CA THR A 90 -13.44 -15.82 -10.97
C THR A 90 -13.17 -14.39 -10.52
N ALA A 91 -12.63 -13.55 -11.40
CA ALA A 91 -12.38 -12.14 -11.11
C ALA A 91 -13.66 -11.45 -10.60
N VAL A 92 -13.73 -11.23 -9.28
CA VAL A 92 -14.89 -10.61 -8.62
C VAL A 92 -14.68 -9.11 -8.69
N ALA A 93 -15.53 -8.42 -9.45
CA ALA A 93 -15.60 -6.96 -9.43
C ALA A 93 -16.35 -6.52 -8.17
N LEU A 94 -15.64 -5.91 -7.22
CA LEU A 94 -16.27 -5.34 -6.03
C LEU A 94 -16.59 -3.86 -6.27
N SER A 95 -17.82 -3.56 -6.70
CA SER A 95 -18.33 -2.18 -6.73
C SER A 95 -18.54 -1.68 -5.31
N LEU A 96 -17.79 -0.65 -4.92
CA LEU A 96 -17.93 0.01 -3.63
C LEU A 96 -19.12 0.98 -3.70
N SER A 97 -20.14 0.73 -2.88
CA SER A 97 -21.33 1.57 -2.75
C SER A 97 -21.49 1.98 -1.28
N PRO A 98 -21.60 3.28 -0.95
CA PRO A 98 -21.71 4.43 -1.86
C PRO A 98 -20.39 4.76 -2.58
N THR A 99 -20.49 5.56 -3.65
CA THR A 99 -19.35 6.20 -4.35
C THR A 99 -18.38 6.81 -3.34
N LEU A 100 -17.10 6.49 -3.51
CA LEU A 100 -16.02 7.03 -2.69
C LEU A 100 -15.48 8.31 -3.33
N ASP A 101 -15.18 9.32 -2.52
CA ASP A 101 -14.45 10.49 -2.99
C ASP A 101 -12.93 10.32 -2.78
N ILE A 102 -12.13 11.28 -3.26
CA ILE A 102 -10.66 11.23 -3.15
C ILE A 102 -10.15 11.17 -1.70
N THR A 103 -10.92 11.69 -0.72
CA THR A 103 -10.56 11.66 0.71
C THR A 103 -10.62 10.23 1.27
N GLU A 104 -11.29 9.33 0.55
CA GLU A 104 -11.47 7.92 0.92
C GLU A 104 -10.72 6.98 -0.03
N VAL A 105 -10.82 7.20 -1.35
CA VAL A 105 -10.18 6.36 -2.37
C VAL A 105 -8.67 6.36 -2.23
N VAL A 106 -8.03 7.52 -2.06
CA VAL A 106 -6.56 7.61 -1.95
C VAL A 106 -6.03 6.86 -0.74
N PRO A 107 -6.51 7.11 0.50
CA PRO A 107 -6.04 6.35 1.65
C PRO A 107 -6.45 4.88 1.62
N LEU A 108 -7.61 4.53 1.07
CA LEU A 108 -8.00 3.13 0.90
C LEU A 108 -7.04 2.43 -0.07
N ALA A 109 -6.78 3.01 -1.24
CA ALA A 109 -5.83 2.49 -2.22
C ALA A 109 -4.45 2.25 -1.59
N ALA A 110 -3.94 3.22 -0.80
CA ALA A 110 -2.68 3.05 -0.08
C ALA A 110 -2.70 1.86 0.89
N VAL A 111 -3.81 1.62 1.61
CA VAL A 111 -3.95 0.43 2.47
C VAL A 111 -3.98 -0.86 1.65
N LEU A 112 -4.75 -0.91 0.56
CA LEU A 112 -4.88 -2.09 -0.30
C LEU A 112 -3.57 -2.44 -1.02
N LEU A 113 -2.79 -1.42 -1.40
CA LEU A 113 -1.46 -1.54 -2.00
C LEU A 113 -0.34 -1.69 -0.96
N GLU A 114 -0.71 -1.70 0.33
CA GLU A 114 0.21 -1.81 1.47
C GLU A 114 1.32 -0.77 1.44
N TYR A 115 0.98 0.46 1.13
CA TYR A 115 1.87 1.59 1.30
C TYR A 115 2.01 1.88 2.79
N PRO A 116 3.23 2.09 3.30
CA PRO A 116 3.43 2.44 4.70
C PRO A 116 2.94 3.85 5.02
N ILE A 117 2.71 4.69 4.00
CA ILE A 117 2.17 6.05 4.12
C ILE A 117 0.93 6.16 3.22
N ALA A 118 -0.17 6.63 3.80
CA ALA A 118 -1.40 6.96 3.10
C ALA A 118 -1.68 8.46 3.24
N TYR A 119 -1.78 9.17 2.13
CA TYR A 119 -2.17 10.57 2.14
C TYR A 119 -3.69 10.71 2.23
N VAL A 120 -4.14 11.66 3.06
CA VAL A 120 -5.55 11.95 3.29
C VAL A 120 -5.83 13.40 2.87
N PRO A 121 -6.41 13.62 1.68
CA PRO A 121 -6.90 14.93 1.26
C PRO A 121 -7.89 15.53 2.27
N ILE A 122 -7.94 16.85 2.38
CA ILE A 122 -8.86 17.55 3.29
C ILE A 122 -10.27 17.65 2.67
N SER A 123 -10.36 17.70 1.34
CA SER A 123 -11.63 17.77 0.62
C SER A 123 -11.52 17.13 -0.76
N SER A 124 -12.68 16.85 -1.37
CA SER A 124 -12.81 16.34 -2.75
C SER A 124 -12.19 17.26 -3.79
N ASP A 125 -12.19 18.57 -3.52
CA ASP A 125 -11.80 19.60 -4.48
C ASP A 125 -10.31 19.98 -4.37
N GLN A 126 -9.59 19.34 -3.43
CA GLN A 126 -8.16 19.58 -3.26
C GLN A 126 -7.41 19.07 -4.49
N SER A 127 -6.71 19.96 -5.18
CA SER A 127 -5.96 19.66 -6.41
C SER A 127 -4.47 19.98 -6.31
N SER A 128 -4.05 20.71 -5.27
CA SER A 128 -2.65 20.97 -4.96
C SER A 128 -2.21 20.12 -3.77
N PHE A 129 -1.25 19.24 -4.01
CA PHE A 129 -0.69 18.37 -2.98
C PHE A 129 0.82 18.63 -2.86
N LEU A 130 1.26 18.89 -1.62
CA LEU A 130 2.68 18.87 -1.21
C LEU A 130 3.62 19.75 -2.07
N ALA A 131 3.10 20.82 -2.67
CA ALA A 131 3.88 21.73 -3.50
C ALA A 131 4.98 22.41 -2.66
N GLY A 132 6.24 22.25 -3.08
CA GLY A 132 7.40 22.82 -2.38
C GLY A 132 7.70 22.15 -1.02
N VAL A 133 7.02 21.05 -0.68
CA VAL A 133 7.29 20.30 0.56
C VAL A 133 8.43 19.31 0.30
N PRO A 134 9.49 19.29 1.14
CA PRO A 134 10.53 18.25 1.07
C PRO A 134 9.96 16.87 1.42
N LEU A 135 10.25 15.88 0.58
CA LEU A 135 9.77 14.51 0.68
C LEU A 135 10.93 13.52 0.75
N ASP A 136 10.83 12.57 1.68
CA ASP A 136 11.59 11.34 1.66
C ASP A 136 10.90 10.37 0.69
N VAL A 137 11.53 10.11 -0.45
CA VAL A 137 11.03 9.22 -1.51
C VAL A 137 11.72 7.87 -1.39
N TYR A 138 10.91 6.81 -1.37
CA TYR A 138 11.38 5.43 -1.25
C TYR A 138 11.06 4.67 -2.53
N THR A 139 12.03 3.94 -3.05
CA THR A 139 11.85 3.03 -4.19
C THR A 139 12.25 1.62 -3.78
N CYS A 140 11.29 0.71 -3.78
CA CYS A 140 11.49 -0.71 -3.56
C CYS A 140 11.63 -1.42 -4.91
N ALA A 141 12.75 -2.09 -5.13
CA ALA A 141 13.05 -2.80 -6.37
C ALA A 141 13.57 -4.21 -6.10
N LEU A 142 13.15 -5.17 -6.92
CA LEU A 142 13.77 -6.49 -7.00
C LEU A 142 14.95 -6.43 -7.96
N VAL A 143 16.07 -7.02 -7.55
CA VAL A 143 17.23 -7.16 -8.41
C VAL A 143 17.44 -8.62 -8.75
N GLN A 144 17.27 -8.94 -10.03
CA GLN A 144 17.53 -10.28 -10.56
C GLN A 144 18.88 -10.31 -11.28
N PRO A 145 19.76 -11.27 -10.96
CA PRO A 145 20.91 -11.54 -11.79
C PRO A 145 20.43 -12.15 -13.10
N PHE A 146 20.42 -11.37 -14.19
CA PHE A 146 20.06 -11.88 -15.50
C PHE A 146 21.10 -12.92 -15.93
N ARG A 147 20.64 -14.16 -16.15
CA ARG A 147 21.47 -15.19 -16.78
C ARG A 147 21.37 -15.00 -18.28
N ASP A 148 22.33 -14.30 -18.86
CA ASP A 148 22.50 -14.27 -20.30
C ASP A 148 23.14 -15.60 -20.73
N ASP A 149 22.45 -16.39 -21.56
CA ASP A 149 22.81 -17.74 -21.99
C ASP A 149 24.07 -17.80 -22.90
N GLY A 150 24.96 -16.81 -22.83
CA GLY A 150 26.21 -16.83 -23.59
C GLY A 150 27.01 -15.54 -23.70
N ARG A 151 26.66 -14.44 -23.00
CA ARG A 151 27.46 -13.21 -23.02
C ARG A 151 27.99 -12.84 -21.64
N THR A 152 29.27 -12.48 -21.63
CA THR A 152 30.17 -12.30 -20.47
C THR A 152 29.87 -11.09 -19.56
N ALA A 153 28.70 -10.47 -19.65
CA ALA A 153 28.30 -9.37 -18.78
C ALA A 153 27.05 -9.74 -17.99
N LYS A 154 27.17 -9.85 -16.66
CA LYS A 154 26.02 -9.94 -15.75
C LYS A 154 25.29 -8.59 -15.79
N VAL A 155 24.23 -8.50 -16.59
CA VAL A 155 23.30 -7.38 -16.50
C VAL A 155 22.37 -7.67 -15.32
N THR A 156 22.32 -6.77 -14.34
CA THR A 156 21.31 -6.86 -13.28
C THR A 156 20.05 -6.18 -13.78
N GLN A 157 18.95 -6.92 -13.86
CA GLN A 157 17.65 -6.35 -14.19
C GLN A 157 16.96 -5.91 -12.89
N GLU A 158 16.52 -4.65 -12.87
CA GLU A 158 15.79 -4.09 -11.73
C GLU A 158 14.31 -3.97 -12.07
N HIS A 159 13.46 -4.48 -11.19
CA HIS A 159 12.01 -4.35 -11.28
C HIS A 159 11.50 -3.54 -10.10
N ILE A 160 10.99 -2.34 -10.37
CA ILE A 160 10.39 -1.49 -9.33
C ILE A 160 9.05 -2.11 -8.92
N LEU A 161 8.94 -2.47 -7.64
CA LEU A 161 7.70 -2.97 -7.04
C LEU A 161 6.81 -1.81 -6.59
N MET A 162 7.42 -0.81 -5.97
CA MET A 162 6.70 0.26 -5.30
C MET A 162 7.58 1.51 -5.23
N ARG A 163 6.96 2.66 -5.43
CA ARG A 163 7.55 3.96 -5.11
C ARG A 163 6.52 4.80 -4.35
N PHE A 164 6.93 5.37 -3.23
CA PHE A 164 6.08 6.23 -2.41
C PHE A 164 6.91 7.33 -1.75
N SER A 165 6.25 8.26 -1.07
CA SER A 165 6.91 9.37 -0.38
C SER A 165 6.34 9.59 1.03
N CYS A 166 7.12 10.26 1.87
CA CYS A 166 6.73 10.77 3.18
C CYS A 166 7.22 12.21 3.33
N PRO A 167 6.45 13.18 3.84
CA PRO A 167 6.97 14.51 4.13
C PRO A 167 8.11 14.44 5.14
N CYS A 168 9.27 15.00 4.81
CA CYS A 168 10.48 14.89 5.65
C CYS A 168 10.22 15.39 7.09
N GLY A 169 9.42 16.45 7.23
CA GLY A 169 9.07 16.99 8.55
C GLY A 169 8.33 15.99 9.45
N ILE A 170 7.62 15.02 8.88
CA ILE A 170 6.98 13.94 9.64
C ILE A 170 8.02 12.90 10.05
N GLY A 171 8.85 12.40 9.13
CA GLY A 171 9.90 11.42 9.44
C GLY A 171 10.97 11.91 10.42
N GLN A 172 11.14 13.23 10.55
CA GLN A 172 12.01 13.85 11.56
C GLN A 172 11.40 13.86 12.97
N ARG A 173 10.07 13.97 13.07
CA ARG A 173 9.36 14.02 14.36
C ARG A 173 8.96 12.64 14.87
N GLU A 174 8.71 11.72 13.94
CA GLU A 174 8.15 10.40 14.22
C GLU A 174 9.18 9.33 13.87
N ALA A 175 9.80 8.76 14.90
CA ALA A 175 10.94 7.84 14.74
C ALA A 175 10.62 6.63 13.85
N GLU A 176 9.37 6.11 13.94
CA GLU A 176 8.91 4.98 13.12
C GLU A 176 8.78 5.29 11.62
N LEU A 177 8.75 6.58 11.27
CA LEU A 177 8.69 7.09 9.89
C LEU A 177 10.01 7.71 9.44
N SER A 178 11.07 7.59 10.25
CA SER A 178 12.42 8.00 9.85
C SER A 178 12.91 7.15 8.66
N PRO A 179 13.82 7.68 7.81
CA PRO A 179 14.30 6.94 6.64
C PRO A 179 14.93 5.59 6.94
N SER A 180 15.74 5.50 8.00
CA SER A 180 16.36 4.25 8.42
C SER A 180 15.31 3.22 8.83
N ARG A 181 14.36 3.63 9.68
CA ARG A 181 13.32 2.75 10.22
C ARG A 181 12.32 2.31 9.14
N THR A 182 11.92 3.22 8.27
CA THR A 182 11.05 2.90 7.13
C THR A 182 11.74 1.91 6.18
N THR A 183 13.02 2.12 5.88
CA THR A 183 13.81 1.20 5.03
C THR A 183 13.90 -0.20 5.64
N GLU A 184 14.14 -0.30 6.94
CA GLU A 184 14.17 -1.58 7.67
C GLU A 184 12.80 -2.26 7.62
N ARG A 185 11.72 -1.55 7.98
CA ARG A 185 10.34 -2.07 7.95
C ARG A 185 9.94 -2.61 6.57
N LEU A 186 10.32 -1.90 5.50
CA LEU A 186 10.08 -2.35 4.13
C LEU A 186 10.84 -3.64 3.81
N LYS A 187 12.12 -3.72 4.18
CA LYS A 187 12.94 -4.91 3.97
C LYS A 187 12.40 -6.11 4.73
N ASP A 188 12.02 -5.93 5.99
CA ASP A 188 11.49 -7.02 6.81
C ASP A 188 10.17 -7.54 6.26
N ARG A 189 9.21 -6.63 5.97
CA ARG A 189 7.88 -7.01 5.49
C ARG A 189 7.93 -7.68 4.11
N PHE A 190 8.58 -7.04 3.14
CA PHE A 190 8.60 -7.56 1.78
C PHE A 190 9.64 -8.67 1.59
N GLY A 191 10.77 -8.62 2.29
CA GLY A 191 11.77 -9.69 2.27
C GLY A 191 11.22 -11.02 2.78
N GLY A 192 10.47 -11.00 3.88
CA GLY A 192 9.79 -12.20 4.40
C GLY A 192 8.82 -12.83 3.39
N ARG A 193 8.12 -11.99 2.62
CA ARG A 193 7.16 -12.45 1.60
C ARG A 193 7.84 -12.99 0.34
N LEU A 194 8.89 -12.32 -0.13
CA LEU A 194 9.67 -12.80 -1.27
C LEU A 194 10.28 -14.18 -0.96
N SER A 195 10.84 -14.32 0.25
CA SER A 195 11.35 -15.60 0.74
C SER A 195 10.24 -16.66 0.80
N GLY A 196 9.07 -16.33 1.35
CA GLY A 196 7.90 -17.24 1.39
C GLY A 196 7.35 -17.62 0.01
N ALA A 197 7.50 -16.75 -0.98
CA ALA A 197 7.14 -17.01 -2.37
C ALA A 197 8.22 -17.80 -3.14
N GLY A 198 9.36 -18.11 -2.52
CA GLY A 198 10.48 -18.79 -3.16
C GLY A 198 11.28 -17.90 -4.12
N CYS A 199 11.12 -16.58 -4.04
CA CYS A 199 11.93 -15.63 -4.79
C CYS A 199 13.30 -15.48 -4.09
N SER A 200 14.37 -15.83 -4.79
CA SER A 200 15.76 -15.66 -4.32
C SER A 200 16.32 -14.26 -4.54
N ASP A 201 15.47 -13.31 -4.91
CA ASP A 201 15.88 -11.98 -5.35
C ASP A 201 16.16 -11.07 -4.16
N ASP A 202 17.18 -10.22 -4.31
CA ASP A 202 17.48 -9.20 -3.32
C ASP A 202 16.50 -8.03 -3.46
N LEU A 203 15.77 -7.74 -2.39
CA LEU A 203 14.98 -6.52 -2.29
C LEU A 203 15.90 -5.35 -1.93
N ILE A 204 15.99 -4.39 -2.84
CA ILE A 204 16.68 -3.13 -2.61
C ILE A 204 15.64 -2.05 -2.30
N VAL A 205 15.88 -1.31 -1.24
CA VAL A 205 15.12 -0.10 -0.89
C VAL A 205 16.06 1.08 -1.00
N ARG A 206 15.73 2.02 -1.88
CA ARG A 206 16.46 3.28 -2.06
C ARG A 206 15.67 4.41 -1.44
N HIS A 207 16.38 5.31 -0.76
CA HIS A 207 15.84 6.53 -0.18
C HIS A 207 16.53 7.73 -0.82
N THR A 208 15.72 8.71 -1.24
CA THR A 208 16.18 10.00 -1.76
C THR A 208 15.32 11.10 -1.17
N MET A 209 15.89 12.30 -0.99
CA MET A 209 15.12 13.49 -0.65
C MET A 209 14.81 14.26 -1.92
N GLU A 210 13.54 14.58 -2.13
CA GLU A 210 13.06 15.30 -3.32
C GLU A 210 12.14 16.45 -2.92
N THR A 211 12.02 17.46 -3.78
CA THR A 211 11.04 18.55 -3.64
C THR A 211 10.48 18.84 -5.01
N HIS A 212 9.15 18.85 -5.12
CA HIS A 212 8.46 18.98 -6.38
C HIS A 212 7.51 20.18 -6.35
N ASP A 213 7.31 20.82 -7.50
CA ASP A 213 6.33 21.91 -7.64
C ASP A 213 4.90 21.39 -7.45
N ARG A 214 4.66 20.12 -7.82
CA ARG A 214 3.40 19.40 -7.62
C ARG A 214 3.67 17.91 -7.45
N VAL A 215 2.85 17.27 -6.62
CA VAL A 215 2.84 15.82 -6.45
C VAL A 215 1.48 15.29 -6.90
N SER A 216 1.48 14.26 -7.74
CA SER A 216 0.27 13.53 -8.10
C SER A 216 0.03 12.41 -7.08
N LEU A 217 -1.22 12.28 -6.64
CA LEU A 217 -1.69 11.23 -5.74
C LEU A 217 -2.63 10.29 -6.47
#